data_AF-D3BEC0-F1
#
_entry.id   AF-D3BEC0-F1
#
_cell.length_a   1.000
_cell.length_b   1.000
_cell.length_c   1.000
_cell.angle_alpha   90.00
_cell.angle_beta   90.00
_cell.angle_gamma   90.00
#
_symmetry.space_group_name_H-M   'P 1'
#
loop_
_entity.id
_entity.type
_entity.pdbx_description
1 polymer ?
#
loop_
_entity_poly.entity_id
_entity_poly.type
_entity_poly.pdbx_seq_one_letter_code
_entity_poly.pdbx_strand_id
1 'polypeptide(L)'
;MIRNLNYATLNTLRKTVISSSGNSGNNTFNQNVARLMMCNGSSPSTLSSTSLFGQQQQQNNQCRYFRSNSPLCEEKRDPYEVLGVARDASKADVKKAFYDLAKKFHPDRNREDPNAHRKFAEISNAYDILSNENKRAMYDAQGHQGAAYENSDFNPNDMNYEEIFQHFNLSDLFGEGMMGGGGPGGRVNGADIQIKLNLDFMEAVNGTNKDVTFYGASTCTPCDGSGAKPGSKMTNCKTCNGAGRITKSNGLFAFASTCKSCKGQGKIIKDQCTSCSGKGTVQGNRTLNIKIPQGINNGMNIKLTGQGEPGEKGGRRGNLYVHVSVSEHELFKREGNDIHLNVPISLTQAILGDTITIPTLTGEVDLKVASGTQPNEKRVLKNKGVRSVNDMSYGNQYVHFIVNIPKSVTDKQKTLIQEFDQEEKNKHGPLDSLTHPVMSFWNSAMKRWRDYSSKFKSS
;
A
#
# COMPACT_ATOMS: atom_id res chain seq x y z
N MET A 1 45.61 17.19 42.98
CA MET A 1 46.81 16.66 42.29
C MET A 1 46.41 15.34 41.64
N ILE A 2 46.01 15.36 40.35
CA ILE A 2 46.82 14.93 39.18
C ILE A 2 47.04 13.40 39.23
N ARG A 3 46.48 12.55 38.36
CA ARG A 3 46.76 12.33 36.91
C ARG A 3 45.55 11.60 36.28
N ASN A 4 44.87 12.06 35.23
CA ASN A 4 45.20 12.04 33.79
C ASN A 4 45.91 10.78 33.29
N LEU A 5 45.25 10.02 32.41
CA LEU A 5 45.71 9.72 31.04
C LEU A 5 44.64 8.98 30.22
N ASN A 6 44.33 9.56 29.06
CA ASN A 6 43.65 8.97 27.89
C ASN A 6 44.48 7.81 27.30
N TYR A 7 43.85 6.88 26.56
CA TYR A 7 43.99 6.77 25.09
C TYR A 7 43.24 5.54 24.55
N ALA A 8 42.47 5.79 23.49
CA ALA A 8 41.86 4.79 22.64
C ALA A 8 42.90 4.07 21.77
N THR A 9 42.45 2.99 21.14
CA THR A 9 43.03 2.22 20.03
C THR A 9 44.13 1.22 20.37
N LEU A 10 43.81 -0.07 20.24
CA LEU A 10 44.64 -1.00 19.46
C LEU A 10 43.79 -2.18 18.98
N ASN A 11 43.81 -2.30 17.66
CA ASN A 11 43.15 -3.25 16.80
C ASN A 11 43.97 -4.55 16.76
N THR A 12 43.26 -5.69 16.67
CA THR A 12 43.61 -6.87 15.85
C THR A 12 44.86 -7.72 16.21
N LEU A 13 44.64 -9.01 16.51
CA LEU A 13 45.17 -10.22 15.80
C LEU A 13 45.42 -11.45 16.71
N ARG A 14 44.71 -12.55 16.42
CA ARG A 14 45.21 -13.95 16.26
C ARG A 14 43.99 -14.88 16.04
N LYS A 15 43.56 -15.19 14.80
CA LYS A 15 43.99 -16.30 13.90
C LYS A 15 44.15 -17.65 14.63
N THR A 16 43.20 -18.60 14.47
CA THR A 16 43.15 -19.74 13.47
C THR A 16 44.37 -20.67 13.56
N VAL A 17 44.29 -22.01 13.51
CA VAL A 17 43.96 -22.95 12.39
C VAL A 17 43.86 -24.37 13.02
N ILE A 18 43.02 -25.33 12.59
CA ILE A 18 43.27 -26.46 11.64
C ILE A 18 41.99 -27.34 11.69
N SER A 19 41.09 -27.40 10.68
CA SER A 19 41.12 -28.14 9.37
C SER A 19 41.26 -29.67 9.56
N SER A 20 40.60 -30.61 8.88
CA SER A 20 39.94 -30.76 7.56
C SER A 20 39.36 -32.21 7.55
N SER A 21 38.35 -32.62 6.79
CA SER A 21 38.27 -32.82 5.32
C SER A 21 36.86 -33.39 5.03
N GLY A 22 36.04 -32.88 4.08
CA GLY A 22 36.04 -33.22 2.63
C GLY A 22 35.10 -34.42 2.34
N ASN A 23 34.23 -34.51 1.33
CA ASN A 23 34.01 -33.71 0.11
C ASN A 23 32.71 -34.20 -0.61
N SER A 24 32.16 -33.33 -1.48
CA SER A 24 31.42 -33.59 -2.74
C SER A 24 30.00 -34.22 -2.80
N GLY A 25 29.11 -33.53 -3.56
CA GLY A 25 28.21 -34.19 -4.52
C GLY A 25 26.79 -33.63 -4.67
N ASN A 26 26.56 -32.74 -5.65
CA ASN A 26 25.23 -32.38 -6.17
C ASN A 26 24.58 -33.56 -6.94
N ASN A 27 23.27 -33.78 -6.79
CA ASN A 27 22.34 -33.99 -7.90
C ASN A 27 20.87 -34.07 -7.47
N THR A 28 20.03 -33.54 -8.35
CA THR A 28 18.57 -33.53 -8.42
C THR A 28 17.96 -34.91 -8.72
N PHE A 29 16.64 -35.02 -8.52
CA PHE A 29 15.62 -35.94 -9.10
C PHE A 29 14.95 -37.04 -8.25
N ASN A 30 13.62 -37.12 -8.46
CA ASN A 30 12.63 -38.20 -8.29
C ASN A 30 12.06 -38.50 -6.89
N GLN A 31 10.74 -38.32 -6.69
CA GLN A 31 9.58 -39.16 -7.11
C GLN A 31 9.46 -40.49 -6.33
N ASN A 32 8.32 -40.60 -5.62
CA ASN A 32 7.45 -41.75 -5.34
C ASN A 32 8.07 -43.16 -5.25
N VAL A 33 7.75 -43.88 -4.16
CA VAL A 33 6.83 -45.05 -4.18
C VAL A 33 6.78 -45.73 -2.79
N ALA A 34 5.53 -45.98 -2.38
CA ALA A 34 4.95 -47.03 -1.53
C ALA A 34 5.70 -47.64 -0.34
N ARG A 35 4.99 -47.68 0.80
CA ARG A 35 5.19 -48.68 1.86
C ARG A 35 3.89 -49.46 2.07
N LEU A 36 3.91 -50.72 1.67
CA LEU A 36 2.91 -51.76 1.93
C LEU A 36 3.16 -52.35 3.34
N MET A 37 2.11 -52.67 4.10
CA MET A 37 2.19 -53.64 5.19
C MET A 37 1.18 -54.76 4.97
N MET A 38 1.68 -55.98 5.15
CA MET A 38 1.04 -57.28 4.92
C MET A 38 0.23 -57.74 6.14
N CYS A 39 -0.83 -58.51 5.91
CA CYS A 39 -1.26 -59.58 6.81
C CYS A 39 -1.70 -60.82 5.98
N ASN A 40 -1.12 -61.97 6.34
CA ASN A 40 -1.37 -63.33 5.84
C ASN A 40 -2.80 -63.79 6.21
N GLY A 41 -3.54 -64.49 5.35
CA GLY A 41 -3.49 -65.95 5.14
C GLY A 41 -4.46 -66.65 6.11
N SER A 42 -5.58 -67.26 5.70
CA SER A 42 -5.64 -68.66 5.24
C SER A 42 -7.06 -69.01 4.72
N SER A 43 -7.15 -69.76 3.63
CA SER A 43 -8.32 -70.37 2.97
C SER A 43 -8.87 -71.60 3.77
N PRO A 44 -9.81 -72.48 3.29
CA PRO A 44 -10.53 -72.55 2.00
C PRO A 44 -12.01 -73.05 2.02
N SER A 45 -12.56 -73.25 0.80
CA SER A 45 -13.66 -74.16 0.41
C SER A 45 -15.10 -73.59 0.51
N THR A 46 -16.05 -73.78 -0.41
CA THR A 46 -16.31 -74.83 -1.42
C THR A 46 -17.17 -74.28 -2.58
N LEU A 47 -17.26 -75.08 -3.66
CA LEU A 47 -17.80 -74.83 -4.99
C LEU A 47 -19.33 -74.93 -5.15
N SER A 48 -19.77 -74.52 -6.36
CA SER A 48 -20.97 -74.97 -7.12
C SER A 48 -22.28 -74.19 -6.90
N SER A 49 -23.19 -74.06 -7.86
CA SER A 49 -23.21 -73.90 -9.33
C SER A 49 -24.70 -73.91 -9.68
N THR A 50 -25.03 -73.33 -10.85
CA THR A 50 -26.23 -73.56 -11.66
C THR A 50 -27.59 -72.96 -11.26
N SER A 51 -28.12 -72.28 -12.26
CA SER A 51 -29.38 -71.58 -12.48
C SER A 51 -30.63 -72.45 -12.46
N LEU A 52 -31.80 -71.84 -12.23
CA LEU A 52 -32.93 -71.86 -13.18
C LEU A 52 -34.07 -70.91 -12.76
N PHE A 53 -34.76 -70.41 -13.79
CA PHE A 53 -35.83 -69.41 -13.84
C PHE A 53 -37.02 -69.62 -12.89
N GLY A 54 -37.71 -68.52 -12.53
CA GLY A 54 -39.14 -68.59 -12.18
C GLY A 54 -39.66 -67.51 -11.23
N GLN A 55 -40.03 -66.36 -11.80
CA GLN A 55 -40.93 -65.30 -11.33
C GLN A 55 -41.51 -65.27 -9.90
N GLN A 56 -41.46 -64.03 -9.39
CA GLN A 56 -42.57 -63.23 -8.85
C GLN A 56 -42.51 -62.84 -7.37
N GLN A 57 -42.74 -61.53 -7.21
CA GLN A 57 -43.32 -60.83 -6.07
C GLN A 57 -42.38 -60.21 -5.03
N GLN A 58 -42.38 -58.88 -5.13
CA GLN A 58 -42.67 -57.94 -4.05
C GLN A 58 -41.61 -57.68 -2.97
N GLN A 59 -41.17 -56.42 -3.03
CA GLN A 59 -40.92 -55.49 -1.93
C GLN A 59 -39.52 -55.43 -1.28
N ASN A 60 -39.07 -54.16 -1.23
CA ASN A 60 -38.17 -53.54 -0.26
C ASN A 60 -36.71 -53.99 -0.26
N ASN A 61 -35.79 -53.16 -0.78
CA ASN A 61 -35.26 -52.02 -0.03
C ASN A 61 -34.12 -51.30 -0.76
N GLN A 62 -34.26 -49.98 -0.79
CA GLN A 62 -33.19 -48.96 -0.68
C GLN A 62 -32.06 -48.93 -1.72
N CYS A 63 -32.23 -48.07 -2.72
CA CYS A 63 -31.14 -47.23 -3.24
C CYS A 63 -31.60 -45.77 -3.24
N ARG A 64 -30.98 -44.95 -2.38
CA ARG A 64 -31.16 -43.50 -2.38
C ARG A 64 -30.50 -42.92 -3.64
N TYR A 65 -31.32 -42.53 -4.61
CA TYR A 65 -30.87 -41.64 -5.68
C TYR A 65 -30.71 -40.23 -5.08
N PHE A 66 -29.46 -39.78 -4.92
CA PHE A 66 -29.17 -38.36 -4.77
C PHE A 66 -29.63 -37.66 -6.05
N ARG A 67 -30.75 -36.93 -5.98
CA ARG A 67 -31.08 -35.92 -6.99
C ARG A 67 -30.14 -34.74 -6.77
N SER A 68 -29.14 -34.59 -7.65
CA SER A 68 -28.47 -33.31 -7.81
C SER A 68 -29.42 -32.37 -8.54
N ASN A 69 -30.11 -31.51 -7.79
CA ASN A 69 -30.60 -30.26 -8.36
C ASN A 69 -29.35 -29.42 -8.66
N SER A 70 -28.83 -29.52 -9.88
CA SER A 70 -27.87 -28.54 -10.39
C SER A 70 -28.61 -27.21 -10.52
N PRO A 71 -28.11 -26.11 -9.92
CA PRO A 71 -28.69 -24.81 -10.14
C PRO A 71 -28.44 -24.43 -11.61
N LEU A 72 -29.54 -24.23 -12.32
CA LEU A 72 -29.71 -23.52 -13.58
C LEU A 72 -28.39 -23.06 -14.25
N CYS A 73 -28.03 -23.72 -15.34
CA CYS A 73 -27.25 -23.11 -16.39
C CYS A 73 -28.06 -21.90 -16.87
N GLU A 74 -27.73 -20.70 -16.38
CA GLU A 74 -28.28 -19.46 -16.92
C GLU A 74 -27.83 -19.39 -18.37
N GLU A 75 -28.74 -19.61 -19.32
CA GLU A 75 -28.45 -19.53 -20.75
C GLU A 75 -27.90 -18.13 -21.03
N LYS A 76 -26.58 -18.03 -21.23
CA LYS A 76 -25.92 -16.79 -21.63
C LYS A 76 -26.58 -16.31 -22.92
N ARG A 77 -27.09 -15.07 -22.91
CA ARG A 77 -27.79 -14.48 -24.06
C ARG A 77 -26.83 -14.31 -25.24
N ASP A 78 -27.36 -14.43 -26.46
CA ASP A 78 -26.59 -14.25 -27.68
C ASP A 78 -26.00 -12.81 -27.74
N PRO A 79 -24.67 -12.65 -27.91
CA PRO A 79 -24.01 -11.34 -28.03
C PRO A 79 -24.61 -10.43 -29.11
N TYR A 80 -25.08 -10.99 -30.23
CA TYR A 80 -25.71 -10.23 -31.30
C TYR A 80 -27.06 -9.68 -30.86
N GLU A 81 -27.83 -10.46 -30.10
CA GLU A 81 -29.11 -10.01 -29.51
C GLU A 81 -28.90 -8.99 -28.39
N VAL A 82 -27.86 -9.15 -27.57
CA VAL A 82 -27.52 -8.23 -26.48
C VAL A 82 -27.14 -6.85 -27.03
N LEU A 83 -26.38 -6.79 -28.12
CA LEU A 83 -26.03 -5.54 -28.79
C LEU A 83 -27.10 -5.06 -29.78
N GLY A 84 -28.08 -5.90 -30.14
CA GLY A 84 -29.14 -5.57 -31.09
C GLY A 84 -28.62 -5.39 -32.52
N VAL A 85 -27.63 -6.18 -32.92
CA VAL A 85 -26.98 -6.11 -34.24
C VAL A 85 -27.18 -7.41 -35.02
N ALA A 86 -27.20 -7.33 -36.35
CA ALA A 86 -27.27 -8.51 -37.21
C ALA A 86 -25.98 -9.34 -37.14
N ARG A 87 -26.07 -10.65 -37.42
CA ARG A 87 -24.90 -11.56 -37.37
C ARG A 87 -23.81 -11.22 -38.39
N ASP A 88 -24.16 -10.54 -39.49
CA ASP A 88 -23.26 -10.04 -40.52
C ASP A 88 -22.81 -8.58 -40.27
N ALA A 89 -23.15 -7.98 -39.12
CA ALA A 89 -22.82 -6.60 -38.81
C ALA A 89 -21.31 -6.33 -38.88
N SER A 90 -20.94 -5.19 -39.46
CA SER A 90 -19.54 -4.79 -39.54
C SER A 90 -19.00 -4.44 -38.14
N LYS A 91 -17.67 -4.46 -37.96
CA LYS A 91 -17.03 -3.99 -36.71
C LYS A 91 -17.46 -2.57 -36.33
N ALA A 92 -17.73 -1.72 -37.32
CA ALA A 92 -18.19 -0.35 -37.09
C ALA A 92 -19.61 -0.31 -36.50
N ASP A 93 -20.49 -1.20 -36.97
CA ASP A 93 -21.88 -1.29 -36.50
C ASP A 93 -21.95 -1.89 -35.09
N VAL A 94 -21.17 -2.94 -34.82
CA VAL A 94 -21.00 -3.53 -33.48
C VAL A 94 -20.51 -2.47 -32.49
N LYS A 95 -19.49 -1.70 -32.89
CA LYS A 95 -18.97 -0.59 -32.07
C LYS A 95 -20.06 0.44 -31.83
N LYS A 96 -20.74 0.93 -32.87
CA LYS A 96 -21.79 1.94 -32.74
C LYS A 96 -22.90 1.50 -31.78
N ALA A 97 -23.39 0.27 -31.91
CA ALA A 97 -24.43 -0.28 -31.04
C ALA A 97 -23.98 -0.38 -29.57
N PHE A 98 -22.72 -0.79 -29.32
CA PHE A 98 -22.15 -0.78 -27.97
C PHE A 98 -22.13 0.64 -27.37
N TYR A 99 -21.72 1.66 -28.13
CA TYR A 99 -21.68 3.04 -27.62
C TYR A 99 -23.07 3.57 -27.26
N ASP A 100 -24.08 3.28 -28.08
CA ASP A 100 -25.46 3.72 -27.84
C ASP A 100 -26.05 3.06 -26.58
N LEU A 101 -25.78 1.77 -26.39
CA LEU A 101 -26.23 1.01 -25.23
C LEU A 101 -25.45 1.35 -23.95
N ALA A 102 -24.12 1.50 -24.03
CA ALA A 102 -23.27 1.88 -22.91
C ALA A 102 -23.63 3.27 -22.37
N LYS A 103 -23.95 4.22 -23.25
CA LYS A 103 -24.42 5.56 -22.86
C LYS A 103 -25.80 5.54 -22.20
N LYS A 104 -26.66 4.60 -22.60
CA LYS A 104 -28.02 4.42 -22.07
C LYS A 104 -28.00 3.73 -20.70
N PHE A 105 -27.14 2.73 -20.51
CA PHE A 105 -27.06 1.92 -19.28
C PHE A 105 -25.86 2.28 -18.38
N HIS A 106 -25.23 3.44 -18.58
CA HIS A 106 -24.12 3.86 -17.75
C HIS A 106 -24.53 3.97 -16.27
N PRO A 107 -23.76 3.40 -15.32
CA PRO A 107 -24.11 3.36 -13.90
C PRO A 107 -24.28 4.75 -13.30
N ASP A 108 -23.49 5.73 -13.78
CA ASP A 108 -23.60 7.12 -13.32
C ASP A 108 -24.92 7.81 -13.69
N ARG A 109 -25.56 7.39 -14.78
CA ARG A 109 -26.85 7.95 -15.25
C ARG A 109 -28.05 7.16 -14.73
N ASN A 110 -27.83 5.94 -14.26
CA ASN A 110 -28.86 5.01 -13.79
C ASN A 110 -28.53 4.50 -12.38
N ARG A 111 -28.20 5.42 -11.46
CA ARG A 111 -27.79 5.09 -10.07
C ARG A 111 -28.90 4.42 -9.24
N GLU A 112 -30.16 4.57 -9.65
CA GLU A 112 -31.34 4.06 -8.94
C GLU A 112 -31.90 2.73 -9.49
N ASP A 113 -31.42 2.25 -10.65
CA ASP A 113 -31.87 0.97 -11.23
C ASP A 113 -30.88 -0.17 -10.88
N PRO A 114 -31.24 -1.10 -9.98
CA PRO A 114 -30.37 -2.22 -9.62
C PRO A 114 -30.08 -3.18 -10.78
N ASN A 115 -30.87 -3.16 -11.87
CA ASN A 115 -30.64 -3.97 -13.06
C ASN A 115 -29.72 -3.30 -14.10
N ALA A 116 -29.41 -2.00 -13.97
CA ALA A 116 -28.56 -1.30 -14.93
C ALA A 116 -27.12 -1.87 -14.94
N HIS A 117 -26.62 -2.25 -13.75
CA HIS A 117 -25.30 -2.86 -13.61
C HIS A 117 -25.20 -4.20 -14.34
N ARG A 118 -26.20 -5.08 -14.16
CA ARG A 118 -26.25 -6.39 -14.84
C ARG A 118 -26.34 -6.25 -16.35
N LYS A 119 -27.19 -5.34 -16.84
CA LYS A 119 -27.31 -5.07 -18.29
C LYS A 119 -26.02 -4.51 -18.88
N PHE A 120 -25.33 -3.62 -18.16
CA PHE A 120 -24.05 -3.06 -18.60
C PHE A 120 -22.94 -4.12 -18.67
N ALA A 121 -22.89 -5.04 -17.70
CA ALA A 121 -21.97 -6.18 -17.72
C ALA A 121 -22.23 -7.09 -18.93
N GLU A 122 -23.49 -7.39 -19.24
CA GLU A 122 -23.88 -8.17 -20.42
C GLU A 122 -23.51 -7.49 -21.74
N ILE A 123 -23.76 -6.19 -21.87
CA ILE A 123 -23.39 -5.38 -23.05
C ILE A 123 -21.86 -5.38 -23.25
N SER A 124 -21.10 -5.28 -22.15
CA SER A 124 -19.63 -5.28 -22.19
C SER A 124 -19.08 -6.64 -22.61
N ASN A 125 -19.64 -7.73 -22.10
CA ASN A 125 -19.27 -9.09 -22.48
C ASN A 125 -19.57 -9.34 -23.97
N ALA A 126 -20.74 -8.93 -24.45
CA ALA A 126 -21.11 -9.07 -25.85
C ALA A 126 -20.16 -8.30 -26.78
N TYR A 127 -19.73 -7.10 -26.39
CA TYR A 127 -18.74 -6.34 -27.16
C TYR A 127 -17.35 -6.97 -27.15
N ASP A 128 -16.88 -7.56 -26.04
CA ASP A 128 -15.60 -8.26 -26.00
C ASP A 128 -15.55 -9.44 -27.00
N ILE A 129 -16.64 -10.21 -27.08
CA ILE A 129 -16.75 -11.32 -28.03
C ILE A 129 -16.81 -10.80 -29.48
N LEU A 130 -17.65 -9.80 -29.77
CA LEU A 130 -17.92 -9.36 -31.14
C LEU A 130 -16.92 -8.36 -31.71
N SER A 131 -16.14 -7.66 -30.87
CA SER A 131 -15.16 -6.67 -31.32
C SER A 131 -13.87 -7.30 -31.87
N ASN A 132 -13.48 -8.47 -31.35
CA ASN A 132 -12.31 -9.21 -31.81
C ASN A 132 -12.70 -10.25 -32.87
N GLU A 133 -12.06 -10.20 -34.04
CA GLU A 133 -12.33 -11.11 -35.15
C GLU A 133 -12.12 -12.59 -34.78
N ASN A 134 -11.10 -12.90 -33.97
CA ASN A 134 -10.81 -14.26 -33.55
C ASN A 134 -11.87 -14.77 -32.57
N LYS A 135 -12.26 -13.96 -31.57
CA LYS A 135 -13.31 -14.32 -30.60
C LYS A 135 -14.67 -14.45 -31.26
N ARG A 136 -14.99 -13.54 -32.19
CA ARG A 136 -16.22 -13.60 -32.99
C ARG A 136 -16.27 -14.87 -33.84
N ALA A 137 -15.18 -15.21 -34.54
CA ALA A 137 -15.10 -16.43 -35.33
C ALA A 137 -15.23 -17.70 -34.46
N MET A 138 -14.62 -17.73 -33.27
CA MET A 138 -14.77 -18.84 -32.32
C MET A 138 -16.20 -18.96 -31.79
N TYR A 139 -16.85 -17.84 -31.48
CA TYR A 139 -18.24 -17.80 -31.07
C TYR A 139 -19.19 -18.27 -32.18
N ASP A 140 -18.97 -17.80 -33.41
CA ASP A 140 -19.78 -18.18 -34.57
C ASP A 140 -19.62 -19.67 -34.93
N ALA A 141 -18.46 -20.28 -34.64
CA ALA A 141 -18.18 -21.69 -34.92
C ALA A 141 -18.62 -22.67 -33.82
N GLN A 142 -18.54 -22.29 -32.54
CA GLN A 142 -18.69 -23.20 -31.39
C GLN A 142 -19.65 -22.68 -30.31
N GLY A 143 -20.34 -21.55 -30.55
CA GLY A 143 -21.25 -20.92 -29.60
C GLY A 143 -20.55 -20.42 -28.33
N HIS A 144 -21.30 -20.30 -27.23
CA HIS A 144 -20.78 -19.80 -25.95
C HIS A 144 -19.65 -20.66 -25.33
N GLN A 145 -19.44 -21.89 -25.82
CA GLN A 145 -18.36 -22.76 -25.34
C GLN A 145 -17.01 -22.45 -26.02
N GLY A 146 -17.01 -21.88 -27.23
CA GLY A 146 -15.78 -21.55 -27.98
C GLY A 146 -15.07 -20.28 -27.52
N ALA A 147 -15.82 -19.29 -27.03
CA ALA A 147 -15.27 -18.00 -26.58
C ALA A 147 -14.66 -18.03 -25.16
N ALA A 148 -14.78 -19.16 -24.46
CA ALA A 148 -14.27 -19.33 -23.09
C ALA A 148 -12.80 -19.82 -23.02
N TYR A 149 -12.19 -20.17 -24.16
CA TYR A 149 -10.98 -21.00 -24.18
C TYR A 149 -9.64 -20.25 -24.12
N GLU A 150 -9.62 -18.92 -23.96
CA GLU A 150 -8.36 -18.16 -23.94
C GLU A 150 -8.13 -17.27 -22.71
N ASN A 151 -9.07 -17.23 -21.74
CA ASN A 151 -8.83 -16.60 -20.44
C ASN A 151 -9.68 -17.28 -19.36
N SER A 152 -9.16 -18.38 -18.82
CA SER A 152 -9.67 -19.02 -17.62
C SER A 152 -9.41 -18.13 -16.40
N ASP A 153 -10.12 -17.01 -16.28
CA ASP A 153 -10.26 -16.22 -15.03
C ASP A 153 -11.40 -15.17 -15.07
N PHE A 154 -12.29 -15.17 -16.08
CA PHE A 154 -13.44 -14.26 -16.08
C PHE A 154 -14.70 -14.93 -15.53
N ASN A 155 -14.83 -14.97 -14.19
CA ASN A 155 -16.10 -15.26 -13.52
C ASN A 155 -16.83 -13.93 -13.23
N PRO A 156 -17.88 -13.57 -13.99
CA PRO A 156 -18.61 -12.31 -13.79
C PRO A 156 -19.37 -12.22 -12.46
N ASN A 157 -19.43 -13.31 -11.68
CA ASN A 157 -20.09 -13.34 -10.38
C ASN A 157 -19.14 -13.04 -9.20
N ASP A 158 -17.82 -12.97 -9.41
CA ASP A 158 -16.82 -12.76 -8.35
C ASP A 158 -15.98 -11.49 -8.50
N MET A 159 -16.21 -10.67 -9.54
CA MET A 159 -15.38 -9.49 -9.83
C MET A 159 -16.02 -8.19 -9.31
N ASN A 160 -15.22 -7.38 -8.61
CA ASN A 160 -15.63 -6.07 -8.12
C ASN A 160 -15.78 -5.09 -9.31
N TYR A 161 -16.76 -4.18 -9.26
CA TYR A 161 -17.08 -3.24 -10.35
C TYR A 161 -15.85 -2.40 -10.78
N GLU A 162 -14.96 -2.11 -9.84
CA GLU A 162 -13.71 -1.37 -10.03
C GLU A 162 -12.72 -2.13 -10.91
N GLU A 163 -12.67 -3.47 -10.81
CA GLU A 163 -11.77 -4.31 -11.59
C GLU A 163 -12.25 -4.51 -13.03
N ILE A 164 -13.57 -4.62 -13.26
CA ILE A 164 -14.13 -4.67 -14.62
C ILE A 164 -13.87 -3.35 -15.35
N PHE A 165 -13.98 -2.22 -14.65
CA PHE A 165 -13.66 -0.88 -15.18
C PHE A 165 -12.16 -0.66 -15.41
N GLN A 166 -11.30 -1.28 -14.60
CA GLN A 166 -9.84 -1.22 -14.79
C GLN A 166 -9.35 -2.15 -15.92
N HIS A 167 -9.97 -3.32 -16.09
CA HIS A 167 -9.66 -4.24 -17.20
C HIS A 167 -10.14 -3.69 -18.56
N PHE A 168 -11.32 -3.07 -18.58
CA PHE A 168 -11.84 -2.34 -19.73
C PHE A 168 -11.60 -0.85 -19.52
N ASN A 169 -10.36 -0.43 -19.69
CA ASN A 169 -9.94 0.96 -19.58
C ASN A 169 -10.66 1.84 -20.63
N LEU A 170 -11.91 2.23 -20.35
CA LEU A 170 -12.73 3.06 -21.23
C LEU A 170 -12.09 4.43 -21.48
N SER A 171 -11.11 4.85 -20.66
CA SER A 171 -10.30 6.05 -20.88
C SER A 171 -9.44 5.96 -22.16
N ASP A 172 -8.89 4.78 -22.50
CA ASP A 172 -8.09 4.59 -23.71
C ASP A 172 -8.96 4.44 -24.97
N LEU A 173 -10.19 3.95 -24.82
CA LEU A 173 -11.13 3.78 -25.95
C LEU A 173 -11.93 5.06 -26.25
N PHE A 174 -12.29 5.86 -25.25
CA PHE A 174 -12.93 7.17 -25.41
C PHE A 174 -11.93 8.31 -25.68
N GLY A 175 -10.65 8.14 -25.33
CA GLY A 175 -9.62 9.18 -25.42
C GLY A 175 -8.76 9.18 -26.69
N GLU A 176 -8.59 8.04 -27.38
CA GLU A 176 -7.50 7.90 -28.36
C GLU A 176 -7.95 7.40 -29.76
N GLY A 177 -9.24 7.37 -30.06
CA GLY A 177 -9.74 6.56 -31.19
C GLY A 177 -10.32 7.25 -32.44
N MET A 178 -10.90 8.46 -32.38
CA MET A 178 -11.75 8.90 -33.51
C MET A 178 -11.89 10.41 -33.79
N MET A 179 -11.16 11.30 -33.11
CA MET A 179 -11.27 12.76 -33.37
C MET A 179 -9.97 13.56 -33.19
N GLY A 180 -8.82 12.90 -33.09
CA GLY A 180 -7.52 13.57 -32.99
C GLY A 180 -6.45 12.78 -33.70
N GLY A 181 -5.94 13.31 -34.81
CA GLY A 181 -4.75 12.77 -35.47
C GLY A 181 -3.53 12.92 -34.57
N GLY A 182 -3.30 11.94 -33.69
CA GLY A 182 -2.07 11.77 -32.92
C GLY A 182 -1.32 10.55 -33.42
N GLY A 183 -0.43 10.71 -34.39
CA GLY A 183 0.47 9.62 -34.78
C GLY A 183 1.34 9.16 -33.59
N PRO A 184 1.79 7.90 -33.55
CA PRO A 184 2.68 7.40 -32.50
C PRO A 184 3.96 8.25 -32.47
N GLY A 185 4.10 9.06 -31.42
CA GLY A 185 5.27 9.91 -31.22
C GLY A 185 5.00 11.38 -30.87
N GLY A 186 3.88 11.69 -30.21
CA GLY A 186 3.62 12.99 -29.56
C GLY A 186 4.64 13.34 -28.46
N ARG A 187 4.48 14.53 -27.86
CA ARG A 187 5.29 14.97 -26.70
C ARG A 187 5.02 14.02 -25.54
N VAL A 188 6.06 13.39 -24.98
CA VAL A 188 5.92 12.50 -23.82
C VAL A 188 6.48 13.23 -22.61
N ASN A 189 5.69 13.36 -21.55
CA ASN A 189 6.19 13.95 -20.31
C ASN A 189 7.20 13.00 -19.65
N GLY A 190 8.18 13.56 -18.96
CA GLY A 190 9.15 12.78 -18.22
C GLY A 190 8.50 12.10 -17.01
N ALA A 191 9.04 10.94 -16.65
CA ALA A 191 8.57 10.19 -15.49
C ALA A 191 8.85 10.94 -14.18
N ASP A 192 7.95 10.75 -13.21
CA ASP A 192 8.15 11.22 -11.85
C ASP A 192 9.17 10.31 -11.13
N ILE A 193 9.98 10.90 -10.25
CA ILE A 193 10.95 10.18 -9.41
C ILE A 193 10.42 10.21 -7.98
N GLN A 194 10.51 9.10 -7.27
CA GLN A 194 10.20 9.04 -5.84
C GLN A 194 11.42 8.58 -5.06
N ILE A 195 11.71 9.26 -3.96
CA ILE A 195 12.81 8.91 -3.06
C ILE A 195 12.33 8.95 -1.61
N LYS A 196 12.96 8.13 -0.77
CA LYS A 196 12.71 8.13 0.68
C LYS A 196 13.76 8.99 1.39
N LEU A 197 13.30 9.92 2.21
CA LEU A 197 14.15 10.72 3.08
C LEU A 197 13.88 10.34 4.54
N ASN A 198 14.90 9.85 5.23
CA ASN A 198 14.82 9.59 6.66
C ASN A 198 15.21 10.87 7.42
N LEU A 199 14.38 11.27 8.38
CA LEU A 199 14.62 12.42 9.24
C LEU A 199 14.59 12.00 10.69
N ASP A 200 15.43 12.63 11.51
CA ASP A 200 15.30 12.51 12.94
C ASP A 200 14.08 13.28 13.44
N PHE A 201 13.53 12.84 14.57
CA PHE A 201 12.34 13.45 15.15
C PHE A 201 12.50 14.97 15.35
N MET A 202 13.62 15.39 15.93
CA MET A 202 13.89 16.80 16.20
C MET A 202 14.08 17.62 14.91
N GLU A 203 14.63 17.01 13.85
CA GLU A 203 14.74 17.65 12.54
C GLU A 203 13.37 17.86 11.90
N ALA A 204 12.47 16.89 12.03
CA ALA A 204 11.10 17.00 11.54
C ALA A 204 10.29 18.06 12.30
N VAL A 205 10.49 18.18 13.61
CA VAL A 205 9.85 19.20 14.46
C VAL A 205 10.36 20.60 14.12
N ASN A 206 11.68 20.80 14.09
CA ASN A 206 12.29 22.12 13.93
C ASN A 206 12.38 22.59 12.48
N GLY A 207 12.20 21.68 11.51
CA GLY A 207 12.48 21.93 10.10
C GLY A 207 13.97 22.08 9.83
N THR A 208 14.41 21.70 8.64
CA THR A 208 15.83 21.74 8.26
C THR A 208 15.99 21.83 6.75
N ASN A 209 17.17 22.23 6.29
CA ASN A 209 17.54 22.11 4.89
C ASN A 209 18.39 20.84 4.74
N LYS A 210 17.98 19.94 3.83
CA LYS A 210 18.72 18.70 3.56
C LYS A 210 19.12 18.64 2.10
N ASP A 211 20.35 18.22 1.86
CA ASP A 211 20.81 17.86 0.52
C ASP A 211 20.39 16.42 0.23
N VAL A 212 19.57 16.26 -0.79
CA VAL A 212 19.08 14.95 -1.19
C VAL A 212 19.69 14.56 -2.52
N THR A 213 20.41 13.45 -2.50
CA THR A 213 21.07 12.89 -3.68
C THR A 213 20.24 11.75 -4.23
N PHE A 214 19.93 11.80 -5.52
CA PHE A 214 19.19 10.77 -6.23
C PHE A 214 19.77 10.55 -7.63
N TYR A 215 19.54 9.37 -8.18
CA TYR A 215 19.95 9.04 -9.54
C TYR A 215 18.87 9.46 -10.53
N GLY A 216 19.25 10.20 -11.57
CA GLY A 216 18.34 10.55 -12.66
C GLY A 216 19.01 11.39 -13.74
N ALA A 217 18.30 11.63 -14.85
CA ALA A 217 18.90 12.37 -15.95
C ALA A 217 19.06 13.87 -15.62
N SER A 218 20.30 14.37 -15.77
CA SER A 218 20.62 15.78 -15.75
C SER A 218 20.80 16.32 -17.17
N THR A 219 20.70 17.64 -17.31
CA THR A 219 21.03 18.33 -18.57
C THR A 219 22.51 18.13 -18.86
N CYS A 220 22.84 17.75 -20.10
CA CYS A 220 24.23 17.56 -20.49
C CYS A 220 24.95 18.92 -20.54
N THR A 221 25.82 19.19 -19.55
CA THR A 221 26.54 20.47 -19.40
C THR A 221 27.29 20.91 -20.66
N PRO A 222 28.03 20.05 -21.38
CA PRO A 222 28.75 20.45 -22.59
C PRO A 222 27.86 21.01 -23.73
N CYS A 223 26.61 20.53 -23.86
CA CYS A 223 25.71 20.97 -24.93
C CYS A 223 24.52 21.80 -24.43
N ASP A 224 24.46 22.06 -23.13
CA ASP A 224 23.34 22.72 -22.44
C ASP A 224 21.96 22.19 -22.87
N GLY A 225 21.84 20.87 -22.99
CA GLY A 225 20.59 20.22 -23.39
C GLY A 225 20.29 20.22 -24.90
N SER A 226 21.06 20.91 -25.73
CA SER A 226 20.83 20.98 -27.18
C SER A 226 21.09 19.66 -27.91
N GLY A 227 21.91 18.77 -27.33
CA GLY A 227 22.39 17.54 -27.98
C GLY A 227 23.39 17.79 -29.12
N ALA A 228 23.68 19.04 -29.47
CA ALA A 228 24.66 19.41 -30.47
C ALA A 228 26.05 19.58 -29.85
N LYS A 229 27.11 19.33 -30.63
CA LYS A 229 28.48 19.63 -30.22
C LYS A 229 28.59 21.13 -29.88
N PRO A 230 29.30 21.53 -28.79
CA PRO A 230 29.49 22.93 -28.45
C PRO A 230 29.97 23.74 -29.66
N GLY A 231 29.29 24.84 -29.98
CA GLY A 231 29.57 25.70 -31.15
C GLY A 231 28.92 25.26 -32.47
N SER A 232 28.33 24.07 -32.57
CA SER A 232 27.55 23.63 -33.73
C SER A 232 26.10 24.10 -33.61
N LYS A 233 25.53 24.65 -34.70
CA LYS A 233 24.15 25.15 -34.73
C LYS A 233 23.20 24.07 -35.24
N MET A 234 22.06 23.93 -34.58
CA MET A 234 20.94 23.15 -35.11
C MET A 234 20.46 23.77 -36.42
N THR A 235 20.32 22.94 -37.46
CA THR A 235 19.78 23.39 -38.75
C THR A 235 18.33 22.97 -38.91
N ASN A 236 17.51 23.80 -39.52
CA ASN A 236 16.11 23.44 -39.80
C ASN A 236 16.09 22.21 -40.72
N CYS A 237 15.18 21.28 -40.42
CA CYS A 237 14.97 20.10 -41.23
C CYS A 237 14.48 20.53 -42.62
N LYS A 238 15.25 20.21 -43.66
CA LYS A 238 14.90 20.55 -45.06
C LYS A 238 13.59 19.88 -45.51
N THR A 239 13.25 18.72 -44.96
CA THR A 239 12.05 17.95 -45.34
C THR A 239 10.75 18.55 -44.80
N CYS A 240 10.78 19.23 -43.65
CA CYS A 240 9.59 19.86 -43.06
C CYS A 240 9.73 21.36 -42.83
N ASN A 241 10.82 21.99 -43.29
CA ASN A 241 11.14 23.40 -43.10
C ASN A 241 11.01 23.89 -41.65
N GLY A 242 11.37 23.07 -40.67
CA GLY A 242 11.23 23.41 -39.25
C GLY A 242 9.91 23.02 -38.61
N ALA A 243 8.90 22.62 -39.38
CA ALA A 243 7.56 22.34 -38.86
C ALA A 243 7.45 21.03 -38.04
N GLY A 244 8.43 20.12 -38.16
CA GLY A 244 8.44 18.82 -37.48
C GLY A 244 7.42 17.81 -38.03
N ARG A 245 6.44 18.27 -38.82
CA ARG A 245 5.40 17.48 -39.50
C ARG A 245 5.42 17.77 -41.00
N ILE A 246 5.03 16.78 -41.79
CA ILE A 246 4.79 16.91 -43.22
C ILE A 246 3.29 16.74 -43.47
N THR A 247 2.68 17.71 -44.14
CA THR A 247 1.28 17.66 -44.53
C THR A 247 1.19 17.15 -45.96
N LYS A 248 0.46 16.05 -46.16
CA LYS A 248 0.12 15.53 -47.49
C LYS A 248 -1.36 15.82 -47.75
N SER A 249 -1.64 16.73 -48.67
CA SER A 249 -2.98 17.03 -49.13
C SER A 249 -3.31 16.17 -50.34
N ASN A 250 -4.30 15.29 -50.21
CA ASN A 250 -4.89 14.56 -51.33
C ASN A 250 -6.32 15.08 -51.51
N GLY A 251 -6.47 16.14 -52.32
CA GLY A 251 -7.78 16.75 -52.58
C GLY A 251 -8.37 17.44 -51.35
N LEU A 252 -9.62 17.12 -51.01
CA LEU A 252 -10.38 17.77 -49.92
C LEU A 252 -9.88 17.42 -48.51
N PHE A 253 -8.93 16.48 -48.38
CA PHE A 253 -8.40 16.01 -47.11
C PHE A 253 -6.88 16.22 -47.02
N ALA A 254 -6.42 16.78 -45.90
CA ALA A 254 -5.01 16.97 -45.59
C ALA A 254 -4.61 16.11 -44.38
N PHE A 255 -3.65 15.21 -44.59
CA PHE A 255 -3.12 14.34 -43.54
C PHE A 255 -1.74 14.85 -43.10
N ALA A 256 -1.63 15.24 -41.84
CA ALA A 256 -0.34 15.57 -41.23
C ALA A 256 0.30 14.30 -40.65
N SER A 257 1.56 14.06 -40.97
CA SER A 257 2.36 12.97 -40.38
C SER A 257 3.69 13.50 -39.87
N THR A 258 4.29 12.82 -38.88
CA THR A 258 5.59 13.20 -38.31
C THR A 258 6.68 13.14 -39.38
N CYS A 259 7.51 14.18 -39.48
CA CYS A 259 8.61 14.19 -40.43
C CYS A 259 9.65 13.11 -40.05
N LYS A 260 9.81 12.10 -40.92
CA LYS A 260 10.75 10.99 -40.69
C LYS A 260 12.22 11.45 -40.60
N SER A 261 12.59 12.51 -41.33
CA SER A 261 13.97 13.03 -41.38
C SER A 261 14.43 13.70 -40.07
N CYS A 262 13.53 14.35 -39.33
CA CYS A 262 13.86 14.97 -38.04
C CYS A 262 13.13 14.31 -36.86
N LYS A 263 12.43 13.19 -37.09
CA LYS A 263 11.62 12.48 -36.09
C LYS A 263 10.69 13.40 -35.27
N GLY A 264 10.14 14.44 -35.89
CA GLY A 264 9.26 15.41 -35.22
C GLY A 264 9.93 16.64 -34.61
N GLN A 265 11.27 16.70 -34.52
CA GLN A 265 11.98 17.79 -33.83
C GLN A 265 12.01 19.12 -34.61
N GLY A 266 11.75 19.11 -35.92
CA GLY A 266 11.85 20.28 -36.79
C GLY A 266 13.29 20.74 -37.08
N LYS A 267 14.25 20.36 -36.26
CA LYS A 267 15.68 20.64 -36.42
C LYS A 267 16.49 19.35 -36.53
N ILE A 268 17.64 19.42 -37.20
CA ILE A 268 18.60 18.33 -37.37
C ILE A 268 19.93 18.80 -36.77
N ILE A 269 20.48 17.94 -35.92
CA ILE A 269 21.82 18.09 -35.34
C ILE A 269 22.81 17.59 -36.40
N LYS A 270 23.69 18.48 -36.91
CA LYS A 270 24.77 18.08 -37.82
C LYS A 270 25.86 17.33 -37.08
N ASP A 271 26.35 17.93 -35.99
CA ASP A 271 27.39 17.36 -35.13
C ASP A 271 26.80 17.03 -33.76
N GLN A 272 26.70 15.74 -33.44
CA GLN A 272 26.16 15.28 -32.17
C GLN A 272 27.16 15.57 -31.03
N CYS A 273 26.63 15.94 -29.86
CA CYS A 273 27.43 16.04 -28.66
C CYS A 273 27.97 14.65 -28.28
N THR A 274 29.29 14.53 -28.09
CA THR A 274 29.96 13.27 -27.73
C THR A 274 29.59 12.81 -26.32
N SER A 275 29.34 13.73 -25.39
CA SER A 275 29.06 13.41 -23.99
C SER A 275 27.66 12.83 -23.74
N CYS A 276 26.68 13.14 -24.59
CA CYS A 276 25.30 12.61 -24.48
C CYS A 276 24.82 11.88 -25.73
N SER A 277 25.70 11.69 -26.72
CA SER A 277 25.39 11.06 -28.02
C SER A 277 24.13 11.63 -28.69
N GLY A 278 23.98 12.96 -28.66
CA GLY A 278 22.84 13.64 -29.27
C GLY A 278 21.55 13.67 -28.44
N LYS A 279 21.51 13.08 -27.25
CA LYS A 279 20.29 13.04 -26.40
C LYS A 279 20.02 14.34 -25.65
N GLY A 280 21.04 15.16 -25.40
CA GLY A 280 20.94 16.38 -24.59
C GLY A 280 20.93 16.15 -23.08
N THR A 281 20.84 14.90 -22.62
CA THR A 281 20.81 14.55 -21.19
C THR A 281 21.80 13.42 -20.88
N VAL A 282 22.25 13.37 -19.63
CA VAL A 282 23.16 12.33 -19.12
C VAL A 282 22.60 11.79 -17.80
N GLN A 283 22.66 10.47 -17.63
CA GLN A 283 22.24 9.82 -16.38
C GLN A 283 23.33 9.98 -15.32
N GLY A 284 22.95 10.29 -14.09
CA GLY A 284 23.92 10.44 -13.00
C GLY A 284 23.29 10.81 -11.67
N ASN A 285 24.14 10.97 -10.65
CA ASN A 285 23.71 11.46 -9.35
C ASN A 285 23.46 12.96 -9.41
N ARG A 286 22.29 13.38 -8.94
CA ARG A 286 21.89 14.77 -8.78
C ARG A 286 21.66 15.03 -7.31
N THR A 287 22.21 16.13 -6.81
CA THR A 287 21.97 16.59 -5.44
C THR A 287 21.13 17.85 -5.48
N LEU A 288 20.04 17.88 -4.71
CA LEU A 288 19.18 19.04 -4.55
C LEU A 288 19.08 19.40 -3.08
N ASN A 289 19.30 20.68 -2.77
CA ASN A 289 19.00 21.21 -1.45
C ASN A 289 17.50 21.45 -1.36
N ILE A 290 16.84 20.80 -0.40
CA ILE A 290 15.41 20.91 -0.17
C ILE A 290 15.16 21.51 1.22
N LYS A 291 14.24 22.47 1.29
CA LYS A 291 13.79 23.06 2.55
C LYS A 291 12.63 22.24 3.09
N ILE A 292 12.84 21.61 4.24
CA ILE A 292 11.84 20.80 4.92
C ILE A 292 11.09 21.70 5.90
N PRO A 293 9.76 21.83 5.77
CA PRO A 293 8.98 22.66 6.67
C PRO A 293 8.99 22.09 8.09
N GLN A 294 8.86 22.99 9.06
CA GLN A 294 8.76 22.63 10.46
C GLN A 294 7.46 21.87 10.72
N GLY A 295 7.51 20.85 11.57
CA GLY A 295 6.36 20.08 11.97
C GLY A 295 5.86 19.08 10.92
N ILE A 296 6.69 18.70 9.95
CA ILE A 296 6.33 17.69 8.95
C ILE A 296 5.97 16.36 9.62
N ASN A 297 4.90 15.71 9.16
CA ASN A 297 4.47 14.41 9.67
C ASN A 297 5.24 13.26 9.00
N ASN A 298 5.30 12.13 9.69
CA ASN A 298 5.75 10.87 9.11
C ASN A 298 4.82 10.46 7.95
N GLY A 299 5.39 10.01 6.83
CA GLY A 299 4.66 9.60 5.63
C GLY A 299 4.21 10.74 4.70
N MET A 300 4.58 12.00 4.99
CA MET A 300 4.28 13.11 4.10
C MET A 300 5.17 13.10 2.85
N ASN A 301 4.62 13.54 1.72
CA ASN A 301 5.33 13.69 0.45
C ASN A 301 5.60 15.16 0.14
N ILE A 302 6.86 15.53 -0.05
CA ILE A 302 7.26 16.85 -0.55
C ILE A 302 7.41 16.76 -2.07
N LYS A 303 6.64 17.54 -2.81
CA LYS A 303 6.69 17.60 -4.27
C LYS A 303 7.60 18.72 -4.75
N LEU A 304 8.57 18.36 -5.59
CA LEU A 304 9.46 19.29 -6.27
C LEU A 304 9.17 19.25 -7.77
N THR A 305 8.45 20.26 -8.24
CA THR A 305 7.96 20.32 -9.63
C THR A 305 9.11 20.42 -10.63
N GLY A 306 9.08 19.61 -11.69
CA GLY A 306 10.06 19.64 -12.78
C GLY A 306 11.44 19.06 -12.44
N GLN A 307 11.61 18.47 -11.25
CA GLN A 307 12.88 17.89 -10.82
C GLN A 307 13.05 16.39 -11.15
N GLY A 308 12.02 15.76 -11.72
CA GLY A 308 12.03 14.36 -12.17
C GLY A 308 12.76 14.17 -13.51
N GLU A 309 12.43 13.09 -14.21
CA GLU A 309 13.03 12.75 -15.49
C GLU A 309 12.64 13.77 -16.59
N PRO A 310 13.50 13.99 -17.59
CA PRO A 310 13.21 14.85 -18.73
C PRO A 310 12.13 14.25 -19.63
N GLY A 311 11.24 15.08 -20.15
CA GLY A 311 10.28 14.67 -21.16
C GLY A 311 10.90 14.54 -22.55
N GLU A 312 10.28 13.73 -23.41
CA GLU A 312 10.69 13.55 -24.79
C GLU A 312 9.99 14.51 -25.74
N LYS A 313 10.70 14.91 -26.81
CA LYS A 313 10.15 15.73 -27.91
C LYS A 313 9.48 17.04 -27.46
N GLY A 314 10.00 17.64 -26.38
CA GLY A 314 9.44 18.86 -25.79
C GLY A 314 8.30 18.62 -24.80
N GLY A 315 8.13 17.39 -24.32
CA GLY A 315 7.34 17.10 -23.13
C GLY A 315 7.95 17.71 -21.87
N ARG A 316 7.13 17.95 -20.86
CA ARG A 316 7.57 18.55 -19.59
C ARG A 316 8.42 17.55 -18.80
N ARG A 317 9.30 18.04 -17.93
CA ARG A 317 9.96 17.19 -16.95
C ARG A 317 8.93 16.65 -15.95
N GLY A 318 9.16 15.44 -15.46
CA GLY A 318 8.43 14.90 -14.32
C GLY A 318 8.80 15.64 -13.03
N ASN A 319 8.19 15.22 -11.93
CA ASN A 319 8.35 15.76 -10.59
C ASN A 319 9.22 14.83 -9.75
N LEU A 320 9.82 15.38 -8.69
CA LEU A 320 10.46 14.58 -7.64
C LEU A 320 9.55 14.59 -6.41
N TYR A 321 9.14 13.41 -5.95
CA TYR A 321 8.43 13.21 -4.69
C TYR A 321 9.40 12.69 -3.63
N VAL A 322 9.57 13.46 -2.57
CA VAL A 322 10.36 13.08 -1.42
C VAL A 322 9.42 12.57 -0.34
N HIS A 323 9.38 11.26 -0.16
CA HIS A 323 8.60 10.61 0.89
C HIS A 323 9.37 10.64 2.20
N VAL A 324 8.85 11.37 3.17
CA VAL A 324 9.48 11.60 4.46
C VAL A 324 9.15 10.46 5.42
N SER A 325 10.19 9.88 6.01
CA SER A 325 10.11 8.88 7.08
C SER A 325 10.77 9.47 8.33
N VAL A 326 10.01 9.69 9.39
CA VAL A 326 10.52 10.26 10.63
C VAL A 326 10.82 9.14 11.62
N SER A 327 12.03 9.11 12.16
CA SER A 327 12.44 8.18 13.21
C SER A 327 11.72 8.49 14.53
N GLU A 328 11.41 7.45 15.31
CA GLU A 328 10.84 7.62 16.65
C GLU A 328 11.87 8.23 17.62
N HIS A 329 11.37 8.95 18.63
CA HIS A 329 12.21 9.57 19.66
C HIS A 329 12.07 8.80 20.98
N GLU A 330 13.16 8.67 21.73
CA GLU A 330 13.20 7.89 22.98
C GLU A 330 12.25 8.46 24.06
N LEU A 331 12.15 9.78 24.13
CA LEU A 331 11.33 10.47 25.14
C LEU A 331 9.96 10.91 24.63
N PHE A 332 9.86 11.26 23.34
CA PHE A 332 8.72 12.01 22.81
C PHE A 332 7.92 11.12 21.88
N LYS A 333 6.64 10.95 22.19
CA LYS A 333 5.70 10.27 21.31
C LYS A 333 4.78 11.31 20.69
N ARG A 334 4.80 11.42 19.36
CA ARG A 334 3.95 12.37 18.62
C ARG A 334 2.62 11.75 18.26
N GLU A 335 1.54 12.46 18.58
CA GLU A 335 0.17 12.12 18.18
C GLU A 335 -0.44 13.36 17.51
N GLY A 336 -0.45 13.39 16.17
CA GLY A 336 -0.82 14.59 15.42
C GLY A 336 0.17 15.73 15.64
N ASN A 337 -0.31 16.87 16.15
CA ASN A 337 0.55 18.00 16.55
C ASN A 337 0.90 17.96 18.04
N ASP A 338 0.30 17.06 18.81
CA ASP A 338 0.53 16.94 20.23
C ASP A 338 1.70 15.98 20.52
N ILE A 339 2.42 16.25 21.61
CA ILE A 339 3.52 15.42 22.08
C ILE A 339 3.16 14.82 23.43
N HIS A 340 3.42 13.54 23.59
CA HIS A 340 3.28 12.82 24.84
C HIS A 340 4.65 12.47 25.39
N LEU A 341 4.82 12.72 26.68
CA LEU A 341 6.03 12.41 27.43
C LEU A 341 5.63 11.66 28.68
N ASN A 342 6.27 10.52 28.92
CA ASN A 342 6.11 9.75 30.14
C ASN A 342 7.19 10.17 31.13
N VAL A 343 6.78 10.73 32.26
CA VAL A 343 7.70 11.20 33.30
C VAL A 343 7.58 10.30 34.53
N PRO A 344 8.63 9.53 34.86
CA PRO A 344 8.64 8.74 36.07
C PRO A 344 8.77 9.66 37.29
N ILE A 345 7.88 9.51 38.27
CA ILE A 345 7.94 10.20 39.56
C ILE A 345 7.99 9.19 40.69
N SER A 346 8.64 9.54 41.80
CA SER A 346 8.67 8.66 42.98
C SER A 346 7.32 8.66 43.71
N LEU A 347 7.08 7.63 44.52
CA LEU A 347 5.92 7.56 45.40
C LEU A 347 5.82 8.78 46.32
N THR A 348 6.95 9.25 46.87
CA THR A 348 6.96 10.42 47.75
C THR A 348 6.63 11.71 47.01
N GLN A 349 7.14 11.89 45.78
CA GLN A 349 6.81 13.05 44.95
C GLN A 349 5.32 13.08 44.58
N ALA A 350 4.73 11.92 44.28
CA ALA A 350 3.30 11.82 44.00
C ALA A 350 2.44 12.19 45.22
N ILE A 351 2.83 11.75 46.43
CA ILE A 351 2.09 12.00 47.67
C ILE A 351 2.27 13.45 48.13
N LEU A 352 3.51 13.91 48.26
CA LEU A 352 3.83 15.21 48.89
C LEU A 352 3.76 16.38 47.89
N GLY A 353 3.83 16.09 46.59
CA GLY A 353 4.09 17.09 45.56
C GLY A 353 5.58 17.43 45.48
N ASP A 354 5.99 17.92 44.31
CA ASP A 354 7.37 18.33 44.05
C ASP A 354 7.41 19.30 42.86
N THR A 355 8.57 19.86 42.54
CA THR A 355 8.82 20.56 41.28
C THR A 355 9.88 19.81 40.50
N ILE A 356 9.51 19.34 39.31
CA ILE A 356 10.40 18.55 38.45
C ILE A 356 10.67 19.28 37.14
N THR A 357 11.90 19.21 36.64
CA THR A 357 12.27 19.79 35.36
C THR A 357 11.93 18.80 34.23
N ILE A 358 11.21 19.28 33.22
CA ILE A 358 10.68 18.46 32.12
C ILE A 358 11.23 18.94 30.78
N PRO A 359 11.73 18.04 29.93
CA PRO A 359 12.15 18.40 28.59
C PRO A 359 10.94 18.72 27.70
N THR A 360 11.04 19.80 26.95
CA THR A 360 10.12 20.21 25.89
C THR A 360 10.88 20.25 24.55
N LEU A 361 10.16 20.41 23.44
CA LEU A 361 10.79 20.52 22.12
C LEU A 361 11.73 21.74 21.96
N THR A 362 11.56 22.76 22.81
CA THR A 362 12.29 24.04 22.73
C THR A 362 13.30 24.25 23.87
N GLY A 363 13.39 23.32 24.82
CA GLY A 363 14.20 23.48 26.04
C GLY A 363 13.52 22.86 27.25
N GLU A 364 13.93 23.24 28.46
CA GLU A 364 13.41 22.67 29.70
C GLU A 364 12.40 23.61 30.38
N VAL A 365 11.43 23.03 31.09
CA VAL A 365 10.44 23.77 31.87
C VAL A 365 10.25 23.08 33.22
N ASP A 366 10.23 23.85 34.30
CA ASP A 366 9.89 23.36 35.62
C ASP A 366 8.36 23.17 35.74
N LEU A 367 7.94 21.93 36.02
CA LEU A 367 6.56 21.58 36.24
C LEU A 367 6.32 21.23 37.71
N LYS A 368 5.34 21.90 38.30
CA LYS A 368 4.84 21.56 39.64
C LYS A 368 3.98 20.31 39.59
N VAL A 369 4.40 19.26 40.29
CA VAL A 369 3.62 18.07 40.59
C VAL A 369 2.76 18.36 41.81
N ALA A 370 1.45 18.16 41.69
CA ALA A 370 0.52 18.40 42.79
C ALA A 370 0.64 17.27 43.84
N SER A 371 0.43 17.60 45.11
CA SER A 371 0.25 16.58 46.14
C SER A 371 -0.98 15.72 45.81
N GLY A 372 -0.85 14.40 45.99
CA GLY A 372 -1.89 13.43 45.66
C GLY A 372 -2.02 13.10 44.17
N THR A 373 -0.98 13.37 43.36
CA THR A 373 -0.96 13.04 41.92
C THR A 373 -1.16 11.54 41.72
N GLN A 374 -2.11 11.16 40.87
CA GLN A 374 -2.43 9.76 40.62
C GLN A 374 -1.58 9.15 39.49
N PRO A 375 -1.34 7.83 39.47
CA PRO A 375 -0.72 7.16 38.34
C PRO A 375 -1.50 7.39 37.04
N ASN A 376 -0.79 7.68 35.95
CA ASN A 376 -1.34 8.05 34.64
C ASN A 376 -2.15 9.36 34.62
N GLU A 377 -2.15 10.14 35.71
CA GLU A 377 -2.65 11.52 35.65
C GLU A 377 -1.81 12.31 34.64
N LYS A 378 -2.48 13.14 33.85
CA LYS A 378 -1.84 13.94 32.79
C LYS A 378 -1.89 15.43 33.11
N ARG A 379 -0.79 16.11 32.84
CA ARG A 379 -0.71 17.58 32.83
C ARG A 379 -0.45 18.08 31.42
N VAL A 380 -1.08 19.20 31.08
CA VAL A 380 -1.03 19.77 29.73
C VAL A 380 -0.24 21.07 29.76
N LEU A 381 0.86 21.09 29.01
CA LEU A 381 1.59 22.31 28.70
C LEU A 381 1.07 22.85 27.35
N LYS A 382 0.28 23.91 27.42
CA LYS A 382 -0.36 24.51 26.24
C LYS A 382 0.68 25.07 25.27
N ASN A 383 0.47 24.89 23.97
CA ASN A 383 1.34 25.40 22.90
C ASN A 383 2.81 24.94 22.97
N LYS A 384 3.07 23.79 23.61
CA LYS A 384 4.41 23.18 23.72
C LYS A 384 4.59 21.92 22.86
N GLY A 385 3.61 21.62 22.01
CA GLY A 385 3.68 20.55 21.01
C GLY A 385 4.32 21.01 19.70
N VAL A 386 4.11 20.23 18.64
CA VAL A 386 4.66 20.48 17.31
C VAL A 386 3.88 21.58 16.61
N ARG A 387 4.58 22.41 15.82
CA ARG A 387 3.96 23.40 14.95
C ARG A 387 3.22 22.72 13.80
N SER A 388 2.03 23.21 13.44
CA SER A 388 1.32 22.74 12.25
C SER A 388 2.09 23.13 10.97
N VAL A 389 2.05 22.27 9.95
CA VAL A 389 2.67 22.57 8.63
C VAL A 389 1.89 23.64 7.88
N ASN A 390 0.56 23.57 7.95
CA ASN A 390 -0.34 24.42 7.18
C ASN A 390 -0.66 25.75 7.88
N ASP A 391 -0.65 25.75 9.22
CA ASP A 391 -1.04 26.90 10.04
C ASP A 391 0.08 27.29 11.02
N MET A 392 -0.02 28.48 11.60
CA MET A 392 0.91 28.92 12.65
C MET A 392 0.58 28.39 14.05
N SER A 393 -0.38 27.47 14.16
CA SER A 393 -0.78 26.87 15.44
C SER A 393 0.25 25.85 15.95
N TYR A 394 0.28 25.71 17.28
CA TYR A 394 1.09 24.71 17.97
C TYR A 394 0.16 23.71 18.66
N GLY A 395 0.55 22.44 18.67
CA GLY A 395 -0.06 21.46 19.56
C GLY A 395 0.34 21.66 21.02
N ASN A 396 -0.10 20.75 21.87
CA ASN A 396 0.19 20.73 23.30
C ASN A 396 1.20 19.62 23.63
N GLN A 397 1.87 19.77 24.77
CA GLN A 397 2.65 18.69 25.36
C GLN A 397 1.88 18.11 26.55
N TYR A 398 1.62 16.81 26.49
CA TYR A 398 1.00 16.02 27.53
C TYR A 398 2.08 15.30 28.31
N VAL A 399 2.18 15.63 29.59
CA VAL A 399 3.05 14.97 30.55
C VAL A 399 2.21 13.93 31.28
N HIS A 400 2.52 12.66 31.11
CA HIS A 400 1.90 11.55 31.84
C HIS A 400 2.80 11.14 33.00
N PHE A 401 2.26 11.14 34.20
CA PHE A 401 3.02 10.73 35.38
C PHE A 401 2.96 9.22 35.58
N ILE A 402 4.13 8.58 35.60
CA ILE A 402 4.26 7.17 35.93
C ILE A 402 4.86 7.08 37.33
N VAL A 403 4.05 6.69 38.31
CA VAL A 403 4.53 6.53 39.68
C VAL A 403 5.36 5.25 39.78
N ASN A 404 6.66 5.39 40.05
CA ASN A 404 7.57 4.27 40.22
C ASN A 404 7.54 3.77 41.67
N ILE A 405 7.00 2.56 41.86
CA ILE A 405 6.94 1.89 43.16
C ILE A 405 8.18 0.99 43.30
N PRO A 406 9.02 1.16 44.35
CA PRO A 406 10.22 0.36 44.53
C PRO A 406 9.87 -1.12 44.76
N LYS A 407 10.60 -2.03 44.10
CA LYS A 407 10.42 -3.49 44.24
C LYS A 407 10.95 -4.04 45.56
N SER A 408 11.90 -3.36 46.17
CA SER A 408 12.49 -3.71 47.46
C SER A 408 12.64 -2.46 48.32
N VAL A 409 12.50 -2.64 49.63
CA VAL A 409 12.59 -1.57 50.64
C VAL A 409 13.45 -2.06 51.80
N THR A 410 14.16 -1.14 52.44
CA THR A 410 14.95 -1.43 53.66
C THR A 410 14.02 -1.63 54.86
N ASP A 411 14.53 -2.25 55.94
CA ASP A 411 13.73 -2.46 57.16
C ASP A 411 13.19 -1.14 57.72
N LYS A 412 14.02 -0.08 57.70
CA LYS A 412 13.61 1.25 58.15
C LYS A 412 12.50 1.83 57.28
N GLN A 413 12.59 1.68 55.94
CA GLN A 413 11.53 2.12 55.03
C GLN A 413 10.24 1.32 55.23
N LYS A 414 10.35 0.02 55.47
CA LYS A 414 9.21 -0.84 55.76
C LYS A 414 8.48 -0.39 57.03
N THR A 415 9.22 -0.09 58.10
CA THR A 415 8.64 0.46 59.34
C THR A 415 7.89 1.76 59.08
N LEU A 416 8.49 2.71 58.36
CA LEU A 416 7.83 3.99 58.04
C LEU A 416 6.57 3.82 57.20
N ILE A 417 6.56 2.89 56.23
CA ILE A 417 5.38 2.61 55.42
C ILE A 417 4.27 1.95 56.26
N GLN A 418 4.63 1.09 57.22
CA GLN A 418 3.68 0.48 58.16
C GLN A 418 3.06 1.52 59.11
N GLU A 419 3.87 2.46 59.60
CA GLU A 419 3.37 3.58 60.40
C GLU A 419 2.41 4.46 59.59
N PHE A 420 2.76 4.77 58.33
CA PHE A 420 1.88 5.51 57.42
C PHE A 420 0.55 4.79 57.17
N ASP A 421 0.59 3.47 56.90
CA ASP A 421 -0.62 2.64 56.71
C ASP A 421 -1.52 2.63 57.97
N GLN A 422 -0.93 2.62 59.16
CA GLN A 422 -1.69 2.69 60.40
C GLN A 422 -2.42 4.04 60.55
N GLU A 423 -1.77 5.15 60.21
CA GLU A 423 -2.40 6.47 60.20
C GLU A 423 -3.53 6.57 59.16
N GLU A 424 -3.35 5.99 57.97
CA GLU A 424 -4.42 5.93 56.96
C GLU A 424 -5.62 5.12 57.46
N LYS A 425 -5.38 3.96 58.09
CA LYS A 425 -6.44 3.14 58.70
C LYS A 425 -7.17 3.87 59.82
N ASN A 426 -6.47 4.64 60.64
CA ASN A 426 -7.09 5.45 61.69
C ASN A 426 -8.05 6.49 61.10
N LYS A 427 -7.72 7.04 59.91
CA LYS A 427 -8.53 8.06 59.24
C LYS A 427 -9.67 7.50 58.39
N HIS A 428 -9.43 6.39 57.69
CA HIS A 428 -10.34 5.87 56.65
C HIS A 428 -10.95 4.50 57.00
N GLY A 429 -10.56 3.91 58.13
CA GLY A 429 -10.92 2.55 58.51
C GLY A 429 -10.05 1.50 57.80
N PRO A 430 -10.26 0.20 58.09
CA PRO A 430 -9.50 -0.87 57.47
C PRO A 430 -9.86 -1.02 55.97
N LEU A 431 -8.90 -1.48 55.18
CA LEU A 431 -9.00 -1.55 53.70
C LEU A 431 -10.12 -2.47 53.18
N ASP A 432 -10.50 -3.47 53.98
CA ASP A 432 -11.59 -4.43 53.71
C ASP A 432 -12.98 -3.85 54.02
N SER A 433 -13.04 -2.67 54.65
CA SER A 433 -14.30 -1.97 54.88
C SER A 433 -14.98 -1.61 53.56
N LEU A 434 -16.32 -1.71 53.56
CA LEU A 434 -17.15 -1.22 52.45
C LEU A 434 -17.12 0.30 52.32
N THR A 435 -16.71 1.01 53.37
CA THR A 435 -16.62 2.48 53.39
C THR A 435 -15.24 3.02 53.03
N HIS A 436 -14.24 2.14 52.82
CA HIS A 436 -12.87 2.58 52.51
C HIS A 436 -12.82 3.25 51.14
N PRO A 437 -12.29 4.48 51.00
CA PRO A 437 -12.37 5.23 49.75
C PRO A 437 -11.68 4.54 48.57
N VAL A 438 -10.63 3.77 48.80
CA VAL A 438 -9.86 3.08 47.75
C VAL A 438 -10.55 1.80 47.26
N MET A 439 -11.14 1.02 48.16
CA MET A 439 -11.62 -0.34 47.86
C MET A 439 -13.14 -0.49 47.96
N SER A 440 -13.89 0.53 48.39
CA SER A 440 -15.34 0.48 48.55
C SER A 440 -16.08 -0.05 47.32
N PHE A 441 -15.75 0.47 46.13
CA PHE A 441 -16.32 0.01 44.87
C PHE A 441 -15.98 -1.47 44.61
N TRP A 442 -14.70 -1.84 44.76
CA TRP A 442 -14.23 -3.20 44.54
C TRP A 442 -14.85 -4.20 45.54
N ASN A 443 -14.84 -3.87 46.83
CA ASN A 443 -15.41 -4.69 47.91
C ASN A 443 -16.93 -4.88 47.69
N SER A 444 -17.63 -3.83 47.27
CA SER A 444 -19.05 -3.91 46.90
C SER A 444 -19.29 -4.74 45.64
N ALA A 445 -18.44 -4.61 44.62
CA ALA A 445 -18.50 -5.43 43.41
C ALA A 445 -18.22 -6.91 43.71
N MET A 446 -17.21 -7.20 44.52
CA MET A 446 -16.86 -8.56 44.97
C MET A 446 -17.97 -9.19 45.79
N LYS A 447 -18.63 -8.44 46.67
CA LYS A 447 -19.80 -8.93 47.42
C LYS A 447 -20.91 -9.35 46.47
N ARG A 448 -21.30 -8.47 45.54
CA ARG A 448 -22.32 -8.78 44.51
C ARG A 448 -21.95 -10.00 43.67
N TRP A 449 -20.68 -10.13 43.29
CA TRP A 449 -20.19 -11.29 42.53
C TRP A 449 -20.25 -12.59 43.34
N ARG A 450 -19.89 -12.56 44.62
CA ARG A 450 -20.03 -13.72 45.51
C ARG A 450 -21.49 -14.13 45.65
N ASP A 451 -22.40 -13.18 45.87
CA ASP A 451 -23.84 -13.43 45.98
C ASP A 451 -24.44 -14.00 44.68
N TYR A 452 -23.92 -13.57 43.53
CA TYR A 452 -24.29 -14.15 42.23
C TYR A 452 -23.78 -15.59 42.08
N SER A 453 -22.50 -15.83 42.39
CA SER A 453 -21.88 -17.15 42.24
C SER A 453 -22.44 -18.21 43.20
N SER A 454 -22.90 -17.82 44.40
CA SER A 454 -23.51 -18.74 45.36
C SER A 454 -24.90 -19.21 44.94
N LYS A 455 -25.68 -18.34 44.27
CA LYS A 455 -26.97 -18.70 43.66
C LYS A 455 -26.84 -19.76 42.55
N PHE A 456 -25.75 -19.72 41.80
CA PHE A 456 -25.46 -20.69 40.74
C PHE A 456 -24.87 -22.02 41.22
N LYS A 457 -24.30 -22.08 42.43
CA LYS A 457 -23.80 -23.33 43.02
C LYS A 457 -24.87 -24.12 43.79
N SER A 458 -26.01 -23.50 44.05
CA SER A 458 -27.16 -24.07 44.77
C SER A 458 -28.30 -24.49 43.84
N SER A 459 -28.13 -24.31 42.53
CA SER A 459 -28.95 -24.87 41.44
C SER A 459 -28.14 -25.98 40.77
#